data_AF-A0A7S1ZBL3-F1
#
_entry.id   AF-A0A7S1ZBL3-F1
#
_cell.length_a   1.000
_cell.length_b   1.000
_cell.length_c   1.000
_cell.angle_alpha   90.00
_cell.angle_beta   90.00
_cell.angle_gamma   90.00
#
_symmetry.space_group_name_H-M   'P 1'
#
loop_
_entity.id
_entity.type
_entity.pdbx_description
1 polymer ?
#
loop_
_entity_poly.entity_id
_entity_poly.type
_entity_poly.pdbx_seq_one_letter_code
_entity_poly.pdbx_strand_id
1 'polypeptide(L)'
;AEVLCLFLFPMSWDHLFIPVLPRPLCAILEAPMPYLCGVIRDNLDYALENICGETMVVDLDKNTVTAGSLMPELPPIPQRRLKRLEEGLKLNCGDVYWSARGFTGATSANVEKMKSMMTNKNFQAEVIDGGNKVWEEKLCRFDDAFNLALTPDSPGMVQQYPTSEGRGPPAQSK
;
A
#
# COMPACT_ATOMS: atom_id res chain seq x y z
N ALA A 1 -2.59 2.64 12.95
CA ALA A 1 -3.99 2.85 13.35
C ALA A 1 -4.23 4.24 13.96
N GLU A 2 -3.39 4.71 14.89
CA GLU A 2 -3.55 6.00 15.61
C GLU A 2 -3.69 7.24 14.70
N VAL A 3 -2.94 7.30 13.60
CA VAL A 3 -3.01 8.43 12.65
C VAL A 3 -4.41 8.61 12.06
N LEU A 4 -5.17 7.53 11.88
CA LEU A 4 -6.53 7.60 11.36
C LEU A 4 -7.45 8.34 12.34
N CYS A 5 -7.27 8.11 13.64
CA CYS A 5 -8.01 8.83 14.68
C CYS A 5 -7.67 10.33 14.69
N LEU A 6 -6.42 10.71 14.35
CA LEU A 6 -6.04 12.12 14.24
C LEU A 6 -6.73 12.84 13.07
N PHE A 7 -7.03 12.12 11.97
CA PHE A 7 -7.75 12.70 10.83
C PHE A 7 -9.23 13.01 11.12
N LEU A 8 -9.79 12.52 12.23
CA LEU A 8 -11.15 12.84 12.64
C LEU A 8 -11.29 14.23 13.27
N PHE A 9 -10.19 14.91 13.60
CA PHE A 9 -10.21 16.21 14.29
C PHE A 9 -11.19 17.21 13.65
N PRO A 10 -12.04 17.90 14.43
CA PRO A 10 -12.09 17.94 15.91
C PRO A 10 -12.89 16.80 16.56
N MET A 11 -13.38 15.83 15.79
CA MET A 11 -14.12 14.68 16.30
C MET A 11 -13.15 13.61 16.85
N SER A 12 -13.64 12.82 17.80
CA SER A 12 -12.96 11.65 18.35
C SER A 12 -13.66 10.36 17.93
N TRP A 13 -12.90 9.26 17.92
CA TRP A 13 -13.47 7.92 17.85
C TRP A 13 -13.82 7.45 19.27
N ASP A 14 -15.11 7.24 19.54
CA ASP A 14 -15.60 6.90 20.88
C ASP A 14 -15.89 5.39 21.06
N HIS A 15 -15.73 4.61 20.00
CA HIS A 15 -16.00 3.17 20.02
C HIS A 15 -14.74 2.33 20.19
N LEU A 16 -14.87 1.01 20.09
CA LEU A 16 -13.78 0.07 20.28
C LEU A 16 -12.61 0.40 19.34
N PHE A 17 -11.44 0.62 19.91
CA PHE A 17 -10.20 0.85 19.18
C PHE A 17 -9.11 -0.07 19.71
N ILE A 18 -8.66 -1.01 18.88
CA ILE A 18 -7.58 -1.95 19.22
C ILE A 18 -6.53 -1.86 18.11
N PRO A 19 -5.41 -1.13 18.31
CA PRO A 19 -4.45 -0.89 17.24
C PRO A 19 -3.78 -2.16 16.72
N VAL A 20 -3.60 -3.17 17.59
CA VAL A 20 -3.12 -4.51 17.24
C VAL A 20 -3.93 -5.52 18.03
N LEU A 21 -4.77 -6.29 17.33
CA LEU A 21 -5.69 -7.27 17.89
C LEU A 21 -4.99 -8.63 18.07
N PRO A 22 -4.85 -9.11 19.33
CA PRO A 22 -4.35 -10.45 19.60
C PRO A 22 -5.32 -11.51 19.10
N ARG A 23 -4.80 -12.65 18.64
CA ARG A 23 -5.57 -13.82 18.20
C ARG A 23 -6.71 -14.25 19.14
N PRO A 24 -6.53 -14.40 20.46
CA PRO A 24 -7.62 -14.84 21.35
C PRO A 24 -8.80 -13.85 21.45
N LEU A 25 -8.63 -12.60 20.98
CA LEU A 25 -9.65 -11.57 21.03
C LEU A 25 -10.38 -11.37 19.70
N CYS A 26 -10.14 -12.21 18.69
CA CYS A 26 -10.81 -12.08 17.38
C CYS A 26 -12.33 -12.20 17.44
N ALA A 27 -12.89 -12.90 18.43
CA ALA A 27 -14.34 -12.97 18.63
C ALA A 27 -15.00 -11.59 18.81
N ILE A 28 -14.24 -10.55 19.17
CA ILE A 28 -14.78 -9.18 19.28
C ILE A 28 -15.14 -8.57 17.93
N LEU A 29 -14.65 -9.11 16.81
CA LEU A 29 -14.94 -8.64 15.45
C LEU A 29 -16.38 -8.94 15.01
N GLU A 30 -17.08 -9.82 15.74
CA GLU A 30 -18.51 -10.08 15.57
C GLU A 30 -19.39 -9.07 16.34
N ALA A 31 -18.79 -8.12 17.07
CA ALA A 31 -19.55 -7.19 17.88
C ALA A 31 -20.46 -6.30 17.00
N PRO A 32 -21.70 -6.03 17.45
CA PRO A 32 -22.66 -5.21 16.69
C PRO A 32 -22.37 -3.69 16.80
N MET A 33 -21.32 -3.30 17.51
CA MET A 33 -20.92 -1.91 17.67
C MET A 33 -19.77 -1.57 16.71
N PRO A 34 -19.63 -0.29 16.30
CA PRO A 34 -18.49 0.11 15.47
C PRO A 34 -17.16 -0.22 16.15
N TYR A 35 -16.19 -0.67 15.37
CA TYR A 35 -14.85 -0.93 15.87
C TYR A 35 -13.80 -0.54 14.85
N LEU A 36 -12.60 -0.23 15.34
CA LEU A 36 -11.40 -0.01 14.56
C LEU A 36 -10.29 -0.89 15.13
N CYS A 37 -10.03 -2.01 14.46
CA CYS A 37 -9.07 -3.01 14.91
C CYS A 37 -7.96 -3.18 13.85
N GLY A 38 -6.71 -3.23 14.28
CA GLY A 38 -5.59 -3.64 13.42
C GLY A 38 -5.30 -5.12 13.60
N VAL A 39 -5.10 -5.86 12.52
CA VAL A 39 -4.79 -7.30 12.56
C VAL A 39 -3.45 -7.52 11.86
N ILE A 40 -2.57 -8.31 12.48
CA ILE A 40 -1.31 -8.74 11.86
C ILE A 40 -1.58 -9.73 10.72
N ARG A 41 -0.74 -9.72 9.69
CA ARG A 41 -0.93 -10.56 8.49
C ARG A 41 -1.12 -12.04 8.82
N ASP A 42 -0.33 -12.57 9.76
CA ASP A 42 -0.38 -13.98 10.20
C ASP A 42 -1.71 -14.39 10.84
N ASN A 43 -2.45 -13.43 11.38
CA ASN A 43 -3.73 -13.64 12.03
C ASN A 43 -4.91 -13.21 11.15
N LEU A 44 -4.65 -12.77 9.90
CA LEU A 44 -5.68 -12.27 9.01
C LEU A 44 -6.72 -13.35 8.69
N ASP A 45 -6.27 -14.55 8.33
CA ASP A 45 -7.17 -15.65 7.93
C ASP A 45 -8.13 -16.02 9.08
N TYR A 46 -7.61 -16.07 10.30
CA TYR A 46 -8.41 -16.32 11.50
C TYR A 46 -9.36 -15.15 11.81
N ALA A 47 -8.91 -13.90 11.64
CA ALA A 47 -9.77 -12.73 11.82
C ALA A 47 -10.92 -12.69 10.80
N LEU A 48 -10.65 -13.03 9.53
CA LEU A 48 -11.64 -13.09 8.45
C LEU A 48 -12.75 -14.11 8.70
N GLU A 49 -12.48 -15.17 9.48
CA GLU A 49 -13.52 -16.12 9.92
C GLU A 49 -14.46 -15.54 10.98
N ASN A 50 -14.01 -14.51 11.72
CA ASN A 50 -14.72 -13.91 12.86
C ASN A 50 -15.25 -12.49 12.57
N ILE A 51 -15.18 -12.00 11.32
CA ILE A 51 -15.75 -10.67 10.98
C ILE A 51 -17.24 -10.77 10.66
N CYS A 52 -17.98 -9.72 11.01
CA CYS A 52 -19.35 -9.53 10.54
C CYS A 52 -19.36 -9.17 9.03
N GLY A 53 -20.42 -9.53 8.31
CA GLY A 53 -20.60 -9.22 6.89
C GLY A 53 -20.72 -7.73 6.55
N GLU A 54 -20.83 -6.85 7.54
CA GLU A 54 -20.85 -5.39 7.40
C GLU A 54 -19.45 -4.75 7.58
N THR A 55 -18.43 -5.55 7.85
CA THR A 55 -17.08 -5.08 8.17
C THR A 55 -16.33 -4.63 6.91
N MET A 56 -15.63 -3.50 6.99
CA MET A 56 -14.66 -3.10 5.97
C MET A 56 -13.27 -3.60 6.32
N VAL A 57 -12.63 -4.27 5.37
CA VAL A 57 -11.25 -4.76 5.48
C VAL A 57 -10.35 -3.88 4.62
N VAL A 58 -9.30 -3.34 5.23
CA VAL A 58 -8.28 -2.53 4.55
C VAL A 58 -6.95 -3.26 4.63
N ASP A 59 -6.48 -3.77 3.50
CA ASP A 59 -5.15 -4.36 3.36
C ASP A 59 -4.17 -3.25 2.99
N LEU A 60 -3.30 -2.91 3.92
CA LEU A 60 -2.30 -1.86 3.76
C LEU A 60 -1.11 -2.29 2.89
N ASP A 61 -0.82 -3.58 2.82
CA ASP A 61 0.30 -4.11 2.02
C ASP A 61 -0.06 -4.07 0.54
N LYS A 62 -1.27 -4.52 0.21
CA LYS A 62 -1.80 -4.51 -1.16
C LYS A 62 -2.47 -3.20 -1.54
N ASN A 63 -2.70 -2.30 -0.58
CA ASN A 63 -3.45 -1.06 -0.75
C ASN A 63 -4.85 -1.32 -1.33
N THR A 64 -5.54 -2.34 -0.80
CA THR A 64 -6.89 -2.73 -1.23
C THR A 64 -7.90 -2.54 -0.12
N VAL A 65 -9.10 -2.07 -0.48
CA VAL A 65 -10.22 -1.93 0.44
C VAL A 65 -11.32 -2.88 -0.03
N THR A 66 -11.73 -3.78 0.85
CA THR A 66 -12.80 -4.74 0.62
C THR A 66 -13.95 -4.41 1.55
N ALA A 67 -15.08 -4.00 0.96
CA ALA A 67 -16.32 -3.80 1.70
C ALA A 67 -17.00 -5.16 1.95
N GLY A 68 -17.56 -5.34 3.14
CA GLY A 68 -18.37 -6.51 3.48
C GLY A 68 -19.63 -6.60 2.61
N SER A 69 -20.12 -7.82 2.41
CA SER A 69 -21.26 -8.11 1.52
C SER A 69 -22.59 -7.49 1.96
N LEU A 70 -22.73 -7.19 3.24
CA LEU A 70 -23.94 -6.61 3.85
C LEU A 70 -23.83 -5.12 4.09
N MET A 71 -22.72 -4.49 3.68
CA MET A 71 -22.49 -3.08 3.94
C MET A 71 -23.45 -2.20 3.14
N PRO A 72 -24.13 -1.23 3.78
CA PRO A 72 -24.96 -0.26 3.07
C PRO A 72 -24.11 0.64 2.16
N GLU A 73 -24.70 1.14 1.08
CA GLU A 73 -24.03 2.07 0.19
C GLU A 73 -23.60 3.34 0.94
N LEU A 74 -22.34 3.72 0.77
CA LEU A 74 -21.80 4.91 1.42
C LEU A 74 -22.49 6.17 0.89
N PRO A 75 -22.77 7.15 1.76
CA PRO A 75 -23.37 8.40 1.32
C PRO A 75 -22.45 9.14 0.33
N PRO A 76 -23.02 9.84 -0.67
CA PRO A 76 -22.22 10.53 -1.67
C PRO A 76 -21.39 11.65 -1.03
N ILE A 77 -20.07 11.58 -1.22
CA ILE A 77 -19.13 12.56 -0.68
C ILE A 77 -19.19 13.86 -1.51
N PRO A 78 -19.17 15.06 -0.89
CA PRO A 78 -19.13 16.33 -1.62
C PRO A 78 -17.89 16.46 -2.52
N GLN A 79 -18.11 16.41 -3.84
CA GLN A 79 -17.06 16.39 -4.88
C GLN A 79 -16.03 17.53 -4.75
N ARG A 80 -16.47 18.74 -4.42
CA ARG A 80 -15.56 19.90 -4.25
C ARG A 80 -14.62 19.73 -3.07
N ARG A 81 -15.07 19.11 -1.97
CA ARG A 81 -14.20 18.87 -0.79
C ARG A 81 -13.23 17.73 -1.06
N LEU A 82 -13.70 16.68 -1.74
CA LEU A 82 -12.90 15.54 -2.15
C LEU A 82 -11.72 15.96 -3.04
N LYS A 83 -11.96 16.77 -4.09
CA LYS A 83 -10.88 17.25 -4.97
C LYS A 83 -9.81 18.04 -4.22
N ARG A 84 -10.23 18.95 -3.34
CA ARG A 84 -9.29 19.74 -2.51
C ARG A 84 -8.45 18.85 -1.59
N LEU A 85 -9.06 17.82 -1.01
CA LEU A 85 -8.34 16.85 -0.17
C LEU A 85 -7.33 16.06 -1.00
N GLU A 86 -7.73 15.55 -2.17
CA GLU A 86 -6.82 14.84 -3.07
C GLU A 86 -5.63 15.70 -3.50
N GLU A 87 -5.85 16.95 -3.86
CA GLU A 87 -4.79 17.90 -4.22
C GLU A 87 -3.83 18.12 -3.05
N GLY A 88 -4.34 18.31 -1.83
CA GLY A 88 -3.52 18.46 -0.63
C GLY A 88 -2.73 17.19 -0.29
N LEU A 89 -3.34 16.01 -0.43
CA LEU A 89 -2.65 14.73 -0.18
C LEU A 89 -1.57 14.46 -1.22
N LYS A 90 -1.82 14.75 -2.50
CA LYS A 90 -0.83 14.61 -3.58
C LYS A 90 0.37 15.53 -3.35
N LEU A 91 0.13 16.76 -2.90
CA LEU A 91 1.19 17.72 -2.64
C LEU A 91 2.08 17.32 -1.45
N ASN A 92 1.49 16.81 -0.38
CA ASN A 92 2.22 16.55 0.88
C ASN A 92 2.75 15.12 1.01
N CYS A 93 2.04 14.13 0.46
CA CYS A 93 2.30 12.70 0.70
C CYS A 93 2.38 11.86 -0.59
N GLY A 94 2.15 12.47 -1.76
CA GLY A 94 1.97 11.75 -3.02
C GLY A 94 3.16 10.90 -3.44
N ASP A 95 4.38 11.32 -3.09
CA ASP A 95 5.61 10.66 -3.53
C ASP A 95 6.00 9.47 -2.64
N VAL A 96 5.51 9.41 -1.41
CA VAL A 96 5.88 8.37 -0.42
C VAL A 96 5.49 6.98 -0.92
N TYR A 97 4.27 6.85 -1.45
CA TYR A 97 3.75 5.58 -1.98
C TYR A 97 4.59 5.06 -3.17
N TRP A 98 5.00 5.95 -4.06
CA TRP A 98 5.79 5.60 -5.25
C TRP A 98 7.25 5.33 -4.89
N SER A 99 7.84 6.16 -4.03
CA SER A 99 9.18 5.99 -3.50
C SER A 99 9.36 4.64 -2.80
N ALA A 100 8.38 4.22 -1.98
CA ALA A 100 8.39 2.93 -1.30
C ALA A 100 8.49 1.75 -2.28
N ARG A 101 7.91 1.86 -3.48
CA ARG A 101 7.93 0.84 -4.55
C ARG A 101 9.11 0.95 -5.51
N GLY A 102 10.15 1.71 -5.14
CA GLY A 102 11.38 1.82 -5.93
C GLY A 102 11.31 2.86 -7.05
N PHE A 103 10.22 3.63 -7.14
CA PHE A 103 10.11 4.77 -8.05
C PHE A 103 10.77 6.03 -7.47
N THR A 104 11.95 5.88 -6.87
CA THR A 104 12.75 6.98 -6.31
C THR A 104 13.47 7.69 -7.46
N GLY A 105 13.17 8.97 -7.69
CA GLY A 105 13.84 9.76 -8.74
C GLY A 105 12.95 10.18 -9.90
N ALA A 106 11.64 9.96 -9.81
CA ALA A 106 10.73 10.67 -10.68
C ALA A 106 10.69 12.15 -10.26
N THR A 107 11.57 12.99 -10.81
CA THR A 107 11.35 14.44 -10.87
C THR A 107 9.93 14.67 -11.39
N SER A 108 9.25 15.76 -11.03
CA SER A 108 7.87 16.07 -11.47
C SER A 108 7.61 15.75 -12.95
N ALA A 109 8.59 15.96 -13.83
CA ALA A 109 8.56 15.60 -15.25
C ALA A 109 8.49 14.09 -15.55
N ASN A 110 9.22 13.24 -14.81
CA ASN A 110 9.17 11.78 -14.95
C ASN A 110 7.88 11.20 -14.34
N VAL A 111 7.34 11.81 -13.27
CA VAL A 111 6.03 11.43 -12.71
C VAL A 111 4.91 11.71 -13.70
N GLU A 112 4.93 12.86 -14.37
CA GLU A 112 3.93 13.21 -15.40
C GLU A 112 4.03 12.33 -16.63
N LYS A 113 5.25 12.05 -17.10
CA LYS A 113 5.49 11.09 -18.18
C LYS A 113 5.01 9.69 -17.80
N MET A 114 5.31 9.23 -16.58
CA MET A 114 4.85 7.94 -16.07
C MET A 114 3.33 7.89 -15.89
N LYS A 115 2.69 8.97 -15.41
CA LYS A 115 1.22 9.14 -15.35
C LYS A 115 0.58 9.06 -16.72
N SER A 116 1.19 9.69 -17.74
CA SER A 116 0.72 9.62 -19.13
C SER A 116 0.84 8.22 -19.73
N MET A 117 1.84 7.44 -19.34
CA MET A 117 1.97 6.02 -19.71
C MET A 117 1.01 5.12 -18.91
N MET A 118 0.66 5.50 -17.67
CA MET A 118 -0.30 4.82 -16.79
C MET A 118 -1.75 4.85 -17.29
N THR A 119 -2.05 5.62 -18.34
CA THR A 119 -3.37 5.65 -18.99
C THR A 119 -3.73 4.29 -19.63
N ASN A 120 -2.74 3.46 -19.94
CA ASN A 120 -2.95 2.08 -20.37
C ASN A 120 -3.08 1.16 -19.15
N LYS A 121 -4.27 0.57 -18.97
CA LYS A 121 -4.59 -0.34 -17.84
C LYS A 121 -3.61 -1.51 -17.70
N ASN A 122 -3.11 -2.07 -18.80
CA ASN A 122 -2.19 -3.21 -18.76
C ASN A 122 -0.81 -2.78 -18.27
N PHE A 123 -0.31 -1.64 -18.77
CA PHE A 123 0.96 -1.07 -18.34
C PHE A 123 0.91 -0.61 -16.88
N GLN A 124 -0.20 -0.04 -16.45
CA GLN A 124 -0.43 0.31 -15.05
C GLN A 124 -0.33 -0.91 -14.14
N ALA A 125 -0.97 -2.03 -14.51
CA ALA A 125 -0.95 -3.25 -13.72
C ALA A 125 0.46 -3.85 -13.61
N GLU A 126 1.22 -3.88 -14.70
CA GLU A 126 2.60 -4.39 -14.74
C GLU A 126 3.56 -3.54 -13.88
N VAL A 127 3.45 -2.21 -13.97
CA VAL A 127 4.26 -1.28 -13.16
C VAL A 127 3.92 -1.42 -11.67
N ILE A 128 2.64 -1.60 -11.33
CA ILE A 128 2.21 -1.85 -9.94
C ILE A 128 2.72 -3.22 -9.46
N ASP A 129 2.66 -4.27 -10.28
CA ASP A 129 3.17 -5.60 -9.94
C ASP A 129 4.69 -5.59 -9.69
N GLY A 130 5.46 -4.97 -10.59
CA GLY A 130 6.90 -4.77 -10.39
C GLY A 130 7.21 -3.98 -9.13
N GLY A 131 6.46 -2.91 -8.86
CA GLY A 131 6.57 -2.14 -7.63
C GLY A 131 6.19 -2.92 -6.37
N ASN A 132 5.18 -3.79 -6.45
CA ASN A 132 4.77 -4.65 -5.35
C ASN A 132 5.85 -5.69 -5.03
N LYS A 133 6.53 -6.25 -6.03
CA LYS A 133 7.70 -7.13 -5.80
C LYS A 133 8.82 -6.43 -5.04
N VAL A 134 9.13 -5.18 -5.40
CA VAL A 134 10.10 -4.35 -4.66
C VAL A 134 9.62 -4.09 -3.23
N TRP A 135 8.33 -3.84 -3.03
CA TRP A 135 7.75 -3.61 -1.72
C TRP A 135 7.80 -4.87 -0.84
N GLU A 136 7.40 -6.03 -1.36
CA GLU A 136 7.45 -7.30 -0.63
C GLU A 136 8.88 -7.69 -0.27
N GLU A 137 9.84 -7.51 -1.20
CA GLU A 137 11.26 -7.71 -0.91
C GLU A 137 11.75 -6.81 0.23
N LYS A 138 11.31 -5.55 0.27
CA LYS A 138 11.61 -4.63 1.39
C LYS A 138 10.95 -5.07 2.70
N LEU A 139 9.72 -5.56 2.66
CA LEU A 139 9.02 -6.06 3.84
C LEU A 139 9.76 -7.25 4.47
N CYS A 140 10.16 -8.25 3.67
CA CYS A 140 10.93 -9.40 4.16
C CYS A 140 12.23 -8.99 4.85
N ARG A 141 12.87 -7.90 4.39
CA ARG A 141 14.11 -7.39 4.97
C ARG A 141 13.97 -6.74 6.35
N PHE A 142 12.78 -6.28 6.72
CA PHE A 142 12.58 -5.74 8.06
C PHE A 142 12.68 -6.82 9.15
N ASP A 143 12.53 -8.09 8.78
CA ASP A 143 12.61 -9.24 9.70
C ASP A 143 13.97 -9.97 9.62
N ASP A 144 14.72 -9.81 8.52
CA ASP A 144 16.07 -10.35 8.38
C ASP A 144 17.11 -9.49 9.14
N ALA A 145 17.43 -9.90 10.36
CA ALA A 145 18.44 -9.26 11.23
C ALA A 145 19.87 -9.21 10.66
N PHE A 146 20.13 -9.84 9.51
CA PHE A 146 21.44 -9.92 8.88
C PHE A 146 21.37 -9.33 7.47
N ASN A 147 22.13 -8.26 7.24
CA ASN A 147 22.27 -7.54 5.97
C ASN A 147 22.83 -8.42 4.83
N LEU A 148 22.08 -9.43 4.39
CA LEU A 148 22.43 -10.26 3.25
C LEU A 148 22.43 -9.39 1.99
N ALA A 149 23.51 -9.51 1.21
CA ALA A 149 23.64 -8.82 -0.07
C ALA A 149 22.50 -9.22 -1.00
N LEU A 150 21.93 -8.23 -1.72
CA LEU A 150 20.91 -8.47 -2.73
C LEU A 150 21.48 -9.41 -3.81
N THR A 151 20.67 -10.35 -4.29
CA THR A 151 21.01 -11.07 -5.51
C THR A 151 21.07 -10.06 -6.66
N PRO A 152 21.97 -10.26 -7.65
CA PRO A 152 22.10 -9.34 -8.80
C PRO A 152 20.77 -9.12 -9.56
N ASP A 153 19.88 -10.11 -9.50
CA ASP A 153 18.55 -10.09 -10.14
C ASP A 153 17.46 -9.50 -9.23
N SER A 154 17.81 -8.91 -8.09
CA SER A 154 16.86 -8.29 -7.16
C SER A 154 16.07 -7.16 -7.84
N PRO A 155 14.73 -7.18 -7.77
CA PRO A 155 13.90 -6.13 -8.34
C PRO A 155 14.23 -4.74 -7.76
N GLY A 156 14.66 -4.65 -6.50
CA GLY A 156 15.14 -3.40 -5.89
C GLY A 156 16.47 -2.86 -6.45
N MET A 157 17.32 -3.71 -7.04
CA MET A 157 18.58 -3.30 -7.69
C MET A 157 18.40 -2.92 -9.16
N VAL A 158 17.49 -3.58 -9.88
CA VAL A 158 17.26 -3.36 -11.33
C VAL A 158 16.78 -1.93 -11.62
N GLN A 159 16.11 -1.27 -10.67
CA GLN A 159 15.61 0.11 -10.82
C GLN A 159 16.62 1.21 -10.46
N GLN A 160 17.72 0.88 -9.77
CA GLN A 160 18.72 1.87 -9.34
C GLN A 160 19.76 2.18 -10.41
N TYR A 161 19.99 1.26 -11.35
CA TYR A 161 20.83 1.53 -12.51
C TYR A 161 19.93 2.06 -13.63
N PRO A 162 20.05 3.33 -14.03
CA PRO A 162 19.49 3.73 -15.31
C PRO A 162 20.11 2.80 -16.35
N THR A 163 19.26 2.13 -17.13
CA THR A 163 19.68 1.27 -18.24
C THR A 163 20.59 2.10 -19.13
N SER A 164 21.90 1.95 -18.93
CA SER A 164 22.89 2.58 -19.78
C SER A 164 22.71 1.96 -21.16
N GLU A 165 22.40 2.83 -22.11
CA GLU A 165 22.33 2.49 -23.52
C GLU A 165 23.59 1.71 -23.94
N GLY A 166 23.37 0.63 -24.69
CA GLY A 166 24.32 0.08 -25.66
C GLY A 166 25.73 -0.21 -25.15
N ARG A 167 25.97 -1.43 -24.66
CA ARG A 167 27.28 -2.06 -24.81
C ARG A 167 27.10 -3.46 -25.37
N GLY A 168 27.39 -3.59 -26.67
CA GLY A 168 27.41 -4.87 -27.37
C GLY A 168 28.39 -5.86 -26.74
N PRO A 169 28.29 -7.16 -27.08
CA PRO A 169 29.10 -8.20 -26.46
C PRO A 169 30.60 -7.93 -26.71
N PRO A 170 31.47 -8.19 -25.71
CA PRO A 170 32.90 -8.02 -25.90
C PRO A 170 33.40 -9.06 -26.92
N ALA A 171 34.12 -8.57 -27.92
CA ALA A 171 34.84 -9.40 -28.87
C ALA A 171 35.82 -10.31 -28.11
N GLN A 172 35.62 -11.63 -28.22
CA GLN A 172 36.61 -12.60 -27.80
C GLN A 172 37.73 -12.62 -28.84
N SER A 173 38.90 -12.12 -28.46
CA SER A 173 40.14 -12.40 -29.17
C SER A 173 40.54 -13.85 -28.91
N LYS A 174 40.63 -14.68 -29.96
CA LYS A 174 41.71 -15.65 -30.21
C LYS A 174 41.73 -15.97 -31.69
#